data_AF-A0A857MK27-F1
#
_entry.id   AF-A0A857MK27-F1
#
_cell.length_a   1.000
_cell.length_b   1.000
_cell.length_c   1.000
_cell.angle_alpha   90.00
_cell.angle_beta   90.00
_cell.angle_gamma   90.00
#
_symmetry.space_group_name_H-M   'P 1'
#
loop_
_entity.id
_entity.type
_entity.pdbx_description
1 polymer ?
#
loop_
_entity_poly.entity_id
_entity_poly.type
_entity_poly.pdbx_seq_one_letter_code
_entity_poly.pdbx_strand_id
1 'polypeptide(L)'
;MSNTLRIVIERHPNTELTSFHVNRRLTDSKHTIRFAHDSGQVVVDNMFSEVNVEPLAQLLAENIYEIPGIQTGFIGGGVSIENYKVSVSHSRAFDENDIEFAVIEAVAKTINIELDDVTFELDDYARSDEYKQRQRESERAYARMF
;
A
#
# COMPACT_ATOMS: atom_id res chain seq x y z
N MET A 1 18.01 10.79 -18.96
CA MET A 1 17.80 10.68 -17.50
C MET A 1 16.71 9.65 -17.33
N SER A 2 16.99 8.48 -16.75
CA SER A 2 15.96 7.45 -16.53
C SER A 2 15.20 7.82 -15.26
N ASN A 3 13.89 8.01 -15.38
CA ASN A 3 12.99 8.20 -14.24
C ASN A 3 12.65 6.83 -13.67
N THR A 4 13.59 6.21 -12.98
CA THR A 4 13.38 4.88 -12.40
C THR A 4 12.47 5.00 -11.18
N LEU A 5 11.34 4.32 -11.18
CA LEU A 5 10.45 4.22 -10.04
C LEU A 5 10.95 3.12 -9.10
N ARG A 6 11.12 3.40 -7.80
CA ARG A 6 11.42 2.36 -6.81
C ARG A 6 10.18 2.01 -6.01
N ILE A 7 9.81 0.74 -5.94
CA ILE A 7 8.73 0.23 -5.09
C ILE A 7 9.31 -0.75 -4.06
N VAL A 8 9.12 -0.47 -2.79
CA VAL A 8 9.50 -1.39 -1.71
C VAL A 8 8.24 -2.12 -1.23
N ILE A 9 8.25 -3.44 -1.26
CA ILE A 9 7.13 -4.31 -0.91
C ILE A 9 7.35 -4.84 0.50
N GLU A 10 6.44 -4.55 1.42
CA GLU A 10 6.43 -5.01 2.80
C GLU A 10 5.26 -5.97 2.99
N ARG A 11 5.56 -7.26 3.16
CA ARG A 11 4.57 -8.30 3.45
C ARG A 11 4.35 -8.39 4.95
N HIS A 12 3.10 -8.36 5.39
CA HIS A 12 2.78 -8.50 6.81
C HIS A 12 2.59 -9.99 7.13
N PRO A 13 3.41 -10.59 8.01
CA PRO A 13 3.32 -12.01 8.29
C PRO A 13 2.00 -12.38 8.98
N ASN A 14 1.43 -13.50 8.55
CA ASN A 14 0.15 -14.05 9.03
C ASN A 14 -1.08 -13.19 8.73
N THR A 15 -0.98 -12.23 7.82
CA THR A 15 -2.11 -11.47 7.29
C THR A 15 -2.09 -11.53 5.76
N GLU A 16 -3.21 -11.20 5.13
CA GLU A 16 -3.33 -11.04 3.67
C GLU A 16 -3.06 -9.60 3.25
N LEU A 17 -2.28 -8.87 4.07
CA LEU A 17 -1.99 -7.45 3.90
C LEU A 17 -0.58 -7.28 3.33
N THR A 18 -0.49 -6.57 2.21
CA THR A 18 0.79 -6.18 1.60
C THR A 18 0.86 -4.68 1.44
N SER A 19 1.97 -4.08 1.85
CA SER A 19 2.24 -2.64 1.72
C SER A 19 3.29 -2.38 0.64
N PHE A 20 3.07 -1.38 -0.20
CA PHE A 20 3.96 -0.94 -1.27
C PHE A 20 4.35 0.51 -0.98
N HIS A 21 5.65 0.78 -0.89
CA HIS A 21 6.20 2.11 -0.65
C HIS A 21 6.84 2.62 -1.93
N VAL A 22 6.22 3.60 -2.57
CA VAL A 22 6.76 4.23 -3.77
C VAL A 22 7.83 5.25 -3.35
N ASN A 23 9.04 5.12 -3.91
CA ASN A 23 10.29 5.84 -3.62
C ASN A 23 10.72 5.98 -2.14
N ARG A 24 10.04 5.32 -1.18
CA ARG A 24 10.33 5.24 0.27
C ARG A 24 10.48 6.59 1.01
N ARG A 25 10.38 7.73 0.33
CA ARG A 25 10.37 9.06 0.95
C ARG A 25 8.96 9.37 1.43
N LEU A 26 8.52 8.65 2.45
CA LEU A 26 7.31 8.99 3.18
C LEU A 26 7.57 10.34 3.88
N THR A 27 7.03 11.41 3.30
CA THR A 27 6.86 12.66 4.00
C THR A 27 5.54 12.60 4.75
N ASP A 28 5.46 13.19 5.95
CA ASP A 28 4.24 13.20 6.76
C ASP A 28 3.06 13.72 5.93
N SER A 29 2.29 12.79 5.39
CA SER A 29 1.14 13.06 4.55
C SER A 29 -0.11 12.89 5.36
N LYS A 30 -1.04 13.81 5.16
CA LYS A 30 -2.35 13.84 5.83
C LYS A 30 -3.43 13.18 4.98
N HIS A 31 -3.08 12.59 3.83
CA HIS A 31 -4.05 12.01 2.89
C HIS A 31 -4.20 10.52 3.11
N THR A 32 -5.45 10.07 3.08
CA THR A 32 -5.83 8.66 3.22
C THR A 32 -7.00 8.39 2.30
N ILE A 33 -6.85 7.44 1.39
CA ILE A 33 -7.93 6.90 0.56
C ILE A 33 -8.12 5.45 0.99
N ARG A 34 -9.37 5.04 1.24
CA ARG A 34 -9.71 3.65 1.48
C ARG A 34 -10.57 3.15 0.32
N PHE A 35 -10.43 1.88 -0.03
CA PHE A 35 -11.28 1.23 -1.02
C PHE A 35 -11.63 -0.18 -0.54
N ALA A 36 -12.84 -0.65 -0.85
CA ALA A 36 -13.36 -1.93 -0.37
C ALA A 36 -14.32 -2.58 -1.38
N HIS A 37 -14.19 -3.90 -1.57
CA HIS A 37 -14.91 -4.71 -2.56
C HIS A 37 -16.40 -4.93 -2.23
N ASP A 38 -16.85 -4.61 -1.02
CA ASP A 38 -18.21 -4.96 -0.57
C ASP A 38 -19.33 -4.03 -1.10
N SER A 39 -18.97 -2.89 -1.68
CA SER A 39 -19.94 -1.83 -2.00
C SER A 39 -19.71 -1.11 -3.34
N GLY A 40 -18.64 -1.43 -4.08
CA GLY A 40 -18.31 -0.73 -5.33
C GLY A 40 -17.98 0.76 -5.14
N GLN A 41 -17.74 1.18 -3.89
CA GLN A 41 -17.42 2.56 -3.54
C GLN A 41 -15.97 2.64 -3.02
N VAL A 42 -15.16 3.44 -3.71
CA VAL A 42 -13.91 3.96 -3.14
C VAL A 42 -14.32 4.97 -2.05
N VAL A 43 -14.33 4.52 -0.79
CA VAL A 43 -14.63 5.39 0.35
C VAL A 43 -13.39 6.18 0.71
N VAL A 44 -13.32 7.40 0.22
CA VAL A 44 -12.35 8.40 0.66
C VAL A 44 -12.72 8.80 2.10
N ASP A 45 -12.04 8.20 3.08
CA ASP A 45 -12.22 8.53 4.48
C ASP A 45 -11.16 9.58 4.90
N ASN A 46 -11.57 10.85 4.90
CA ASN A 46 -10.73 11.98 5.29
C ASN A 46 -10.61 12.03 6.83
N MET A 47 -9.78 11.17 7.41
CA MET A 47 -9.58 11.17 8.87
C MET A 47 -8.84 12.43 9.37
N PHE A 48 -8.20 13.21 8.48
CA PHE A 48 -7.44 14.41 8.84
C PHE A 48 -7.55 15.54 7.77
N SER A 49 -8.67 16.27 7.80
CA SER A 49 -8.91 17.61 7.21
C SER A 49 -9.47 17.70 5.78
N GLU A 50 -10.12 18.85 5.54
CA GLU A 50 -10.80 19.34 4.32
C GLU A 50 -9.86 19.53 3.11
N VAL A 51 -9.12 18.50 2.72
CA VAL A 51 -8.22 18.57 1.55
C VAL A 51 -8.80 17.80 0.37
N ASN A 52 -8.72 18.43 -0.81
CA ASN A 52 -9.02 17.79 -2.08
C ASN A 52 -8.10 16.59 -2.27
N VAL A 53 -8.69 15.41 -2.42
CA VAL A 53 -7.97 14.22 -2.87
C VAL A 53 -7.36 14.49 -4.23
N GLU A 54 -6.07 14.16 -4.39
CA GLU A 54 -5.39 14.26 -5.67
C GLU A 54 -6.08 13.34 -6.70
N PRO A 55 -6.46 13.81 -7.90
CA PRO A 55 -7.16 13.00 -8.90
C PRO A 55 -6.44 11.70 -9.25
N LEU A 56 -5.10 11.72 -9.27
CA LEU A 56 -4.32 10.54 -9.54
C LEU A 56 -4.47 9.48 -8.43
N ALA A 57 -4.62 9.90 -7.17
CA ALA A 57 -4.72 9.00 -6.03
C ALA A 57 -6.04 8.21 -6.07
N GLN A 58 -7.10 8.87 -6.52
CA GLN A 58 -8.37 8.23 -6.83
C GLN A 58 -8.24 7.26 -8.01
N LEU A 59 -7.60 7.68 -9.11
CA LEU A 59 -7.34 6.81 -10.26
C LEU A 59 -6.52 5.56 -9.87
N LEU A 60 -5.55 5.70 -8.98
CA LEU A 60 -4.78 4.57 -8.45
C LEU A 60 -5.67 3.60 -7.66
N ALA A 61 -6.54 4.12 -6.79
CA ALA A 61 -7.49 3.31 -6.03
C ALA A 61 -8.44 2.55 -6.97
N GLU A 62 -8.94 3.20 -8.03
CA GLU A 62 -9.78 2.59 -9.06
C GLU A 62 -9.03 1.47 -9.80
N ASN A 63 -7.80 1.73 -10.28
CA ASN A 63 -6.98 0.71 -10.95
C ASN A 63 -6.67 -0.49 -10.05
N ILE A 64 -6.38 -0.27 -8.76
CA ILE A 64 -6.10 -1.37 -7.81
C ILE A 64 -7.37 -2.15 -7.46
N TYR A 65 -8.51 -1.46 -7.35
CA TYR A 65 -9.80 -2.09 -7.07
C TYR A 65 -10.22 -3.08 -8.15
N GLU A 66 -9.83 -2.85 -9.41
CA GLU A 66 -10.10 -3.75 -10.53
C GLU A 66 -9.26 -5.05 -10.51
N ILE A 67 -8.22 -5.15 -9.68
CA ILE A 67 -7.36 -6.32 -9.60
C ILE A 67 -8.12 -7.49 -8.95
N PRO A 68 -8.27 -8.64 -9.63
CA PRO A 68 -8.93 -9.81 -9.05
C PRO A 68 -8.25 -10.27 -7.76
N GLY A 69 -9.05 -10.47 -6.71
CA GLY A 69 -8.57 -10.94 -5.42
C GLY A 69 -8.32 -9.84 -4.39
N ILE A 70 -8.26 -8.57 -4.79
CA ILE A 70 -8.22 -7.44 -3.85
C ILE A 70 -9.57 -7.32 -3.13
N GLN A 71 -9.54 -7.26 -1.79
CA GLN A 71 -10.73 -7.12 -0.95
C GLN A 71 -10.87 -5.70 -0.42
N THR A 72 -9.78 -5.14 0.10
CA THR A 72 -9.74 -3.76 0.60
C THR A 72 -8.37 -3.17 0.39
N GLY A 73 -8.23 -1.87 0.49
CA GLY A 73 -6.93 -1.25 0.58
C GLY A 73 -6.98 0.20 1.03
N PHE A 74 -5.78 0.75 1.15
CA PHE A 74 -5.49 2.05 1.71
C PHE A 74 -4.37 2.69 0.90
N ILE A 75 -4.46 3.99 0.60
CA ILE A 75 -3.40 4.78 0.00
C ILE A 75 -3.17 5.99 0.89
N GLY A 76 -1.95 6.21 1.36
CA GLY A 76 -1.58 7.38 2.17
C GLY A 76 -0.07 7.54 2.30
N GLY A 77 0.40 8.54 3.06
CA GLY A 77 1.82 8.62 3.42
C GLY A 77 2.76 9.39 2.47
N GLY A 78 2.24 10.06 1.42
CA GLY A 78 3.05 11.02 0.63
C GLY A 78 2.28 12.25 0.13
N VAL A 79 3.01 13.23 -0.42
CA VAL A 79 2.47 14.46 -1.04
C VAL A 79 2.16 14.26 -2.54
N SER A 80 2.73 13.22 -3.16
CA SER A 80 2.48 12.79 -4.54
C SER A 80 2.50 11.27 -4.62
N ILE A 81 1.86 10.67 -5.64
CA ILE A 81 1.83 9.20 -5.83
C ILE A 81 3.22 8.58 -5.83
N GLU A 82 4.20 9.29 -6.39
CA GLU A 82 5.60 8.85 -6.41
C GLU A 82 6.18 8.62 -5.01
N ASN A 83 5.47 9.01 -3.94
CA ASN A 83 5.88 8.90 -2.55
C ASN A 83 4.80 8.24 -1.66
N TYR A 84 3.79 7.58 -2.24
CA TYR A 84 2.71 6.98 -1.47
C TYR A 84 3.08 5.61 -0.88
N LYS A 85 2.47 5.32 0.27
CA LYS A 85 2.25 3.97 0.80
C LYS A 85 0.89 3.48 0.34
N VAL A 86 0.88 2.42 -0.47
CA VAL A 86 -0.32 1.67 -0.84
C VAL A 86 -0.35 0.42 0.03
N SER A 87 -1.47 0.09 0.66
CA SER A 87 -1.63 -1.16 1.42
C SER A 87 -2.88 -1.86 0.94
N VAL A 88 -2.78 -3.14 0.60
CA VAL A 88 -3.90 -3.91 0.05
C VAL A 88 -4.09 -5.18 0.86
N SER A 89 -5.35 -5.50 1.14
CA SER A 89 -5.76 -6.80 1.64
C SER A 89 -6.27 -7.63 0.47
N HIS A 90 -5.82 -8.87 0.34
CA HIS A 90 -6.26 -9.76 -0.74
C HIS A 90 -6.86 -11.07 -0.23
N SER A 91 -7.53 -11.80 -1.10
CA SER A 91 -8.05 -13.13 -0.83
C SER A 91 -6.93 -14.16 -0.86
N ARG A 92 -6.97 -15.14 0.06
CA ARG A 92 -6.07 -16.30 0.07
C ARG A 92 -6.21 -17.22 -1.15
N ALA A 93 -7.26 -17.04 -1.95
CA ALA A 93 -7.48 -17.82 -3.16
C ALA A 93 -6.54 -17.43 -4.32
N PHE A 94 -5.85 -16.28 -4.20
CA PHE A 94 -4.93 -15.75 -5.21
C PHE A 94 -3.49 -15.81 -4.69
N ASP A 95 -2.54 -16.00 -5.60
CA ASP A 95 -1.11 -15.98 -5.26
C ASP A 95 -0.68 -14.56 -4.86
N GLU A 96 0.04 -14.44 -3.74
CA GLU A 96 0.51 -13.14 -3.22
C GLU A 96 1.42 -12.42 -4.24
N ASN A 97 2.27 -13.16 -4.97
CA ASN A 97 3.18 -12.54 -5.94
C ASN A 97 2.42 -12.01 -7.17
N ASP A 98 1.35 -12.69 -7.59
CA ASP A 98 0.50 -12.23 -8.69
C ASP A 98 -0.23 -10.93 -8.30
N ILE A 99 -0.72 -10.85 -7.06
CA ILE A 99 -1.30 -9.63 -6.50
C ILE A 99 -0.27 -8.50 -6.44
N GLU A 100 0.94 -8.78 -5.94
CA GLU A 100 2.02 -7.81 -5.86
C GLU A 100 2.38 -7.22 -7.22
N PHE A 101 2.53 -8.09 -8.22
CA PHE A 101 2.84 -7.66 -9.57
C PHE A 101 1.73 -6.80 -10.16
N ALA A 102 0.46 -7.22 -10.02
CA ALA A 102 -0.68 -6.45 -10.52
C ALA A 102 -0.78 -5.06 -9.87
N VAL A 103 -0.48 -4.94 -8.57
CA VAL A 103 -0.46 -3.64 -7.88
C VAL A 103 0.67 -2.75 -8.40
N ILE A 104 1.86 -3.32 -8.66
CA ILE A 104 2.97 -2.60 -9.28
C ILE A 104 2.57 -2.08 -10.67
N GLU A 105 1.91 -2.90 -11.48
CA GLU A 105 1.38 -2.49 -12.78
C GLU A 105 0.38 -1.34 -12.66
N ALA A 106 -0.55 -1.42 -11.70
CA ALA A 106 -1.51 -0.35 -11.46
C ALA A 106 -0.83 0.98 -11.08
N VAL A 107 0.21 0.94 -10.24
CA VAL A 107 1.00 2.12 -9.88
C VAL A 107 1.69 2.70 -11.11
N ALA A 108 2.43 1.88 -11.85
CA ALA A 108 3.20 2.32 -13.03
C ALA A 108 2.30 2.94 -14.10
N LYS A 109 1.17 2.28 -14.41
CA LYS A 109 0.14 2.77 -15.33
C LYS A 109 -0.42 4.12 -14.88
N THR A 110 -0.65 4.30 -13.58
CA THR A 110 -1.27 5.54 -13.05
C THR A 110 -0.36 6.77 -13.22
N ILE A 111 0.96 6.60 -13.10
CA ILE A 111 1.94 7.68 -13.28
C ILE A 111 2.61 7.67 -14.65
N ASN A 112 2.12 6.84 -15.57
CA ASN A 112 2.59 6.74 -16.95
C ASN A 112 4.10 6.44 -17.06
N ILE A 113 4.57 5.45 -16.30
CA ILE A 113 5.93 4.90 -16.35
C ILE A 113 5.87 3.49 -16.95
N GLU A 114 6.84 3.14 -17.80
CA GLU A 114 6.97 1.79 -18.35
C GLU A 114 7.42 0.81 -17.25
N LEU A 115 6.93 -0.43 -17.28
CA LEU A 115 7.30 -1.43 -16.26
C LEU A 115 8.80 -1.73 -16.23
N ASP A 116 9.48 -1.61 -17.38
CA ASP A 116 10.93 -1.80 -17.49
C ASP A 116 11.73 -0.73 -16.71
N ASP A 117 11.11 0.42 -16.41
CA ASP A 117 11.67 1.50 -15.59
C ASP A 117 11.29 1.38 -14.10
N VAL A 118 10.59 0.30 -13.70
CA VAL A 118 10.23 0.05 -12.30
C VAL A 118 11.21 -0.93 -11.66
N THR A 119 11.83 -0.51 -10.56
CA THR A 119 12.63 -1.36 -9.68
C THR A 119 11.83 -1.71 -8.45
N PHE A 120 11.85 -2.98 -8.03
CA PHE A 120 11.19 -3.40 -6.80
C PHE A 120 12.13 -4.15 -5.85
N GLU A 121 11.87 -3.99 -4.56
CA GLU A 121 12.63 -4.60 -3.46
C GLU A 121 11.65 -5.19 -2.44
N LEU A 122 11.89 -6.42 -2.01
CA LEU A 122 11.13 -7.03 -0.92
C LEU A 122 11.75 -6.64 0.42
N ASP A 123 11.00 -5.93 1.25
CA ASP A 123 11.36 -5.61 2.63
C ASP A 123 10.98 -6.78 3.54
N ASP A 124 11.93 -7.68 3.74
CA ASP A 124 11.82 -8.79 4.70
C ASP A 124 11.90 -8.32 6.17
N TYR A 125 11.95 -7.00 6.46
CA TYR A 125 11.99 -6.49 7.84
C TYR A 125 10.82 -7.00 8.68
N ALA A 126 9.62 -7.12 8.12
CA ALA A 126 8.47 -7.68 8.82
C ALA A 126 8.66 -9.15 9.23
N ARG A 127 9.58 -9.88 8.57
CA ARG A 127 9.96 -11.26 8.91
C ARG A 127 11.17 -11.34 9.86
N SER A 128 11.84 -10.20 10.12
CA SER A 128 13.00 -10.13 11.00
C SER A 128 12.66 -10.43 12.46
N ASP A 129 13.66 -10.91 13.20
CA ASP A 129 13.53 -11.11 14.65
C ASP A 129 13.28 -9.79 15.39
N GLU A 130 13.74 -8.65 14.84
CA GLU A 130 13.49 -7.31 15.39
C GLU A 130 12.01 -6.95 15.33
N TYR A 131 11.34 -7.19 14.19
CA TYR A 131 9.90 -6.95 14.06
C TYR A 131 9.09 -7.84 15.00
N LYS A 132 9.40 -9.14 15.07
CA LYS A 132 8.76 -10.07 16.01
C LYS A 132 8.96 -9.63 17.46
N GLN A 133 10.13 -9.07 17.79
CA GLN A 133 10.39 -8.53 19.12
C GLN A 133 9.52 -7.28 19.38
N ARG A 134 9.49 -6.31 18.46
CA ARG A 134 8.65 -5.11 18.60
C ARG A 134 7.16 -5.45 18.69
N GLN A 135 6.68 -6.41 17.90
CA GLN A 135 5.30 -6.89 17.96
C GLN A 135 4.97 -7.45 19.34
N ARG A 136 5.82 -8.33 19.88
CA ARG A 136 5.66 -8.87 21.24
C ARG A 136 5.73 -7.79 22.32
N GLU A 137 6.55 -6.76 22.14
CA GLU A 137 6.66 -5.63 23.06
C GLU A 137 5.38 -4.77 23.05
N SER A 138 4.85 -4.46 21.87
CA SER A 138 3.57 -3.76 21.70
C SER A 138 2.40 -4.57 22.27
N GLU A 139 2.33 -5.87 21.98
CA GLU A 139 1.31 -6.77 22.54
C GLU A 139 1.39 -6.83 24.07
N ARG A 140 2.61 -6.94 24.63
CA ARG A 140 2.83 -6.91 26.09
C ARG A 140 2.42 -5.57 26.71
N ALA A 141 2.67 -4.45 26.03
CA ALA A 141 2.27 -3.13 26.50
C ALA A 141 0.73 -3.01 26.52
N TYR A 142 0.05 -3.50 25.48
CA TYR A 142 -1.41 -3.50 25.39
C TYR A 142 -2.06 -4.39 26.46
N ALA A 143 -1.52 -5.61 26.67
CA ALA A 143 -2.01 -6.55 27.69
C ALA A 143 -1.81 -6.08 29.14
N ARG A 144 -1.05 -4.99 29.38
CA ARG A 144 -0.91 -4.37 30.71
C ARG A 144 -1.94 -3.26 30.98
N MET A 145 -2.66 -2.81 29.95
CA MET A 145 -3.71 -1.79 30.07
C MET A 145 -5.10 -2.36 30.36
N PHE A 146 -5.22 -3.69 30.36
CA PHE A 146 -6.42 -4.47 30.67
C PHE A 146 -6.08 -5.54 31.71
#